data_AF-A0A1H0HJW5-F1
#
_entry.id   AF-A0A1H0HJW5-F1
#
_cell.length_a   1.000
_cell.length_b   1.000
_cell.length_c   1.000
_cell.angle_alpha   90.00
_cell.angle_beta   90.00
_cell.angle_gamma   90.00
#
_symmetry.space_group_name_H-M   'P 1'
#
loop_
_entity.id
_entity.type
_entity.pdbx_description
1 polymer ?
#
loop_
_entity_poly.entity_id
_entity_poly.type
_entity_poly.pdbx_seq_one_letter_code
_entity_poly.pdbx_strand_id
1 'polypeptide(L)'
;MGIRDVLRGLRSGGKTTEDDGLDAEAPEPTWFQPRYDGCYQVAGAGIVLRFLPGGRAFESTDGDDPGPQQQNPCRGEYTAAGRFNVQRQFERIVSYIVHEADPIAIRDGFEANRFDAATRVAADLQFVFKPDAD
;
A
#
# COMPACT_ATOMS: atom_id res chain seq x y z
N MET A 1 -29.32 37.27 24.09
CA MET A 1 -30.61 36.57 23.90
C MET A 1 -30.99 36.75 22.43
N GLY A 2 -31.32 35.76 21.60
CA GLY A 2 -31.44 34.32 21.75
C GLY A 2 -31.59 33.70 20.35
N ILE A 3 -30.96 32.54 20.17
CA ILE A 3 -31.24 31.50 19.18
C ILE A 3 -32.69 30.99 19.33
N ARG A 4 -33.44 30.82 18.24
CA ARG A 4 -34.39 29.71 17.97
C ARG A 4 -35.26 30.01 16.73
N ASP A 5 -35.59 28.94 16.00
CA ASP A 5 -36.31 28.82 14.72
C ASP A 5 -35.46 29.14 13.46
N VAL A 6 -34.79 28.22 12.74
CA VAL A 6 -34.77 26.75 12.65
C VAL A 6 -36.11 26.08 12.29
N LEU A 7 -36.22 25.79 10.98
CA LEU A 7 -36.88 24.64 10.34
C LEU A 7 -38.40 24.66 10.09
N ARG A 8 -38.73 24.86 8.80
CA ARG A 8 -39.60 24.05 7.90
C ARG A 8 -40.15 25.01 6.84
N GLY A 9 -39.69 25.02 5.60
CA GLY A 9 -39.44 23.89 4.75
C GLY A 9 -40.46 23.92 3.61
N LEU A 10 -39.94 23.90 2.38
CA LEU A 10 -40.44 23.21 1.17
C LEU A 10 -40.65 24.11 -0.06
N ARG A 11 -39.75 23.86 -1.03
CA ARG A 11 -40.00 23.71 -2.48
C ARG A 11 -40.35 25.00 -3.24
N SER A 12 -39.88 25.23 -4.44
CA SER A 12 -38.94 24.55 -5.35
C SER A 12 -38.86 25.52 -6.54
N GLY A 13 -37.67 25.98 -6.90
CA GLY A 13 -37.55 26.83 -8.08
C GLY A 13 -36.22 27.54 -8.14
N GLY A 14 -35.32 27.06 -9.00
CA GLY A 14 -34.22 27.86 -9.51
C GLY A 14 -32.87 27.13 -9.51
N LYS A 15 -32.62 26.40 -10.60
CA LYS A 15 -31.30 26.13 -11.21
C LYS A 15 -30.11 26.04 -10.23
N THR A 16 -29.88 24.83 -9.74
CA THR A 16 -28.57 24.38 -9.30
C THR A 16 -27.67 24.18 -10.52
N THR A 17 -26.62 25.00 -10.64
CA THR A 17 -25.38 24.61 -11.30
C THR A 17 -24.41 24.29 -10.18
N GLU A 18 -24.61 23.12 -9.58
CA GLU A 18 -23.57 22.38 -8.88
C GLU A 18 -22.97 21.48 -9.96
N ASP A 19 -21.82 21.89 -10.52
CA ASP A 19 -20.92 20.98 -11.22
C ASP A 19 -19.52 21.59 -11.15
N ASP A 20 -18.88 21.34 -10.01
CA ASP A 20 -17.46 21.00 -10.02
C ASP A 20 -17.32 19.97 -8.91
N GLY A 21 -17.96 18.83 -9.17
CA GLY A 21 -17.76 17.62 -8.39
C GLY A 21 -16.27 17.37 -8.38
N LEU A 22 -15.74 17.20 -7.18
CA LEU A 22 -14.45 16.57 -6.95
C LEU A 22 -14.45 15.24 -7.70
N ASP A 23 -14.05 15.23 -8.97
CA ASP A 23 -13.33 14.12 -9.55
C ASP A 23 -12.01 14.06 -8.77
N ALA A 24 -12.10 13.52 -7.57
CA ALA A 24 -10.98 12.86 -6.94
C ALA A 24 -10.63 11.72 -7.89
N GLU A 25 -9.82 12.06 -8.89
CA GLU A 25 -9.22 11.18 -9.88
C GLU A 25 -8.95 9.86 -9.17
N ALA A 26 -9.80 8.86 -9.44
CA ALA A 26 -9.63 7.55 -8.84
C ALA A 26 -8.19 7.15 -9.18
N PRO A 27 -7.37 6.75 -8.19
CA PRO A 27 -5.95 6.53 -8.43
C PRO A 27 -5.78 5.61 -9.63
N GLU A 28 -5.03 6.07 -10.63
CA GLU A 28 -4.82 5.29 -11.84
C GLU A 28 -4.29 3.91 -11.43
N PRO A 29 -4.90 2.82 -11.95
CA PRO A 29 -4.49 1.48 -11.61
C PRO A 29 -3.00 1.32 -11.92
N THR A 30 -2.22 0.98 -10.90
CA THR A 30 -0.81 0.63 -11.02
C THR A 30 -0.60 -0.44 -12.10
N TRP A 31 0.46 -0.27 -12.89
CA TRP A 31 0.96 -1.25 -13.86
C TRP A 31 1.28 -2.62 -13.22
N PHE A 32 1.58 -2.64 -11.91
CA PHE A 32 1.89 -3.84 -11.16
C PHE A 32 0.64 -4.40 -10.47
N GLN A 33 0.39 -5.69 -10.70
CA GLN A 33 -0.62 -6.47 -10.00
C GLN A 33 0.08 -7.54 -9.14
N PRO A 34 0.00 -7.47 -7.79
CA PRO A 34 0.68 -8.42 -6.93
C PRO A 34 0.08 -9.83 -7.06
N ARG A 35 0.98 -10.82 -7.06
CA ARG A 35 0.65 -12.25 -6.94
C ARG A 35 0.45 -12.63 -5.48
N TYR A 36 -0.37 -13.66 -5.26
CA TYR A 36 -0.74 -14.14 -3.92
C TYR A 36 -0.24 -15.56 -3.61
N ASP A 37 0.31 -16.25 -4.61
CA ASP A 37 0.80 -17.64 -4.59
C ASP A 37 2.31 -17.73 -4.27
N GLY A 38 2.83 -16.75 -3.51
CA GLY A 38 4.25 -16.69 -3.20
C GLY A 38 4.64 -15.44 -2.43
N CYS A 39 5.92 -15.10 -2.49
CA CYS A 39 6.48 -13.91 -1.88
C CYS A 39 7.43 -13.18 -2.84
N TYR A 40 7.76 -11.94 -2.50
CA TYR A 40 8.67 -11.08 -3.23
C TYR A 40 9.87 -10.80 -2.34
N GLN A 41 11.07 -11.08 -2.82
CA GLN A 41 12.30 -10.99 -2.03
C GLN A 41 13.29 -10.02 -2.66
N VAL A 42 14.07 -9.35 -1.82
CA VAL A 42 15.20 -8.50 -2.24
C VAL A 42 16.51 -9.21 -1.92
N ALA A 43 17.32 -9.47 -2.94
CA ALA A 43 18.62 -10.12 -2.77
C ALA A 43 19.53 -9.27 -1.86
N GLY A 44 20.07 -9.88 -0.80
CA GLY A 44 21.05 -9.25 0.10
C GLY A 44 20.48 -8.25 1.12
N ALA A 45 19.20 -7.88 1.03
CA ALA A 45 18.57 -6.98 2.00
C ALA A 45 17.75 -7.72 3.08
N GLY A 46 17.49 -9.01 2.88
CA GLY A 46 16.71 -9.82 3.82
C GLY A 46 15.28 -9.34 4.00
N ILE A 47 14.70 -8.67 3.00
CA ILE A 47 13.31 -8.17 3.02
C ILE A 47 12.45 -9.12 2.19
N VAL A 48 11.35 -9.58 2.78
CA VAL A 48 10.36 -10.44 2.14
C VAL A 48 8.99 -9.78 2.23
N LEU A 49 8.32 -9.63 1.09
CA LEU A 49 6.95 -9.12 0.99
C LEU A 49 5.99 -10.22 0.56
N ARG A 50 4.87 -10.35 1.25
CA ARG A 50 3.75 -11.21 0.84
C ARG A 50 2.48 -10.39 0.71
N PHE A 51 1.83 -10.51 -0.44
CA PHE A 51 0.51 -9.95 -0.66
C PHE A 51 -0.54 -11.03 -0.49
N LEU A 52 -1.68 -10.68 0.10
CA LEU A 52 -2.83 -11.55 0.26
C LEU A 52 -4.06 -10.95 -0.45
N PRO A 53 -5.07 -11.76 -0.77
CA PRO A 53 -6.34 -11.26 -1.28
C PRO A 53 -6.93 -10.16 -0.39
N GLY A 54 -7.56 -9.18 -1.04
CA GLY A 54 -8.09 -7.98 -0.40
C GLY A 54 -7.04 -6.89 -0.14
N GLY A 55 -5.93 -6.89 -0.88
CA GLY A 55 -4.92 -5.83 -0.82
C GLY A 55 -4.03 -5.88 0.41
N ARG A 56 -4.06 -6.91 1.26
CA ARG A 56 -3.22 -6.95 2.46
C ARG A 56 -1.75 -7.20 2.08
N ALA A 57 -0.84 -6.44 2.67
CA ALA A 57 0.61 -6.58 2.49
C ALA A 57 1.28 -6.91 3.82
N PHE A 58 2.27 -7.81 3.77
CA PHE A 58 3.05 -8.24 4.92
C PHE A 58 4.53 -8.09 4.60
N GLU A 59 5.28 -7.46 5.47
CA GLU A 59 6.75 -7.43 5.44
C GLU A 59 7.28 -8.35 6.54
N SER A 60 8.21 -9.22 6.16
CA SER A 60 9.00 -10.05 7.08
C SER A 60 10.47 -9.98 6.69
N THR A 61 11.33 -10.42 7.59
CA THR A 61 12.76 -10.57 7.30
C THR A 61 13.08 -11.99 6.85
N ASP A 62 13.99 -12.14 5.90
CA ASP A 62 14.45 -13.44 5.42
C ASP A 62 15.17 -14.15 6.58
N GLY A 63 14.69 -15.33 6.96
CA GLY A 63 15.11 -16.02 8.18
C GLY A 63 14.38 -15.61 9.45
N ASP A 64 13.17 -15.03 9.38
CA ASP A 64 12.22 -15.02 10.51
C ASP A 64 11.93 -16.49 10.91
N ASP A 65 12.76 -17.03 11.80
CA ASP A 65 12.47 -18.18 12.65
C ASP A 65 11.09 -17.94 13.30
N PRO A 66 10.29 -18.97 13.63
CA PRO A 66 8.99 -18.82 14.28
C PRO A 66 9.12 -18.38 15.76
N GLY A 67 9.90 -17.33 16.00
CA GLY A 67 10.05 -16.63 17.27
C GLY A 67 8.99 -15.53 17.46
N PRO A 68 9.07 -14.77 18.56
CA PRO A 68 8.05 -13.80 18.97
C PRO A 68 7.77 -12.67 17.95
N GLN A 69 8.64 -12.44 16.95
CA GLN A 69 8.39 -11.49 15.86
C GLN A 69 7.22 -11.90 14.95
N GLN A 70 6.84 -13.18 14.90
CA GLN A 70 5.61 -13.64 14.22
C GLN A 70 4.33 -13.15 14.92
N GLN A 71 4.40 -12.87 16.22
CA GLN A 71 3.27 -12.38 17.01
C GLN A 71 3.00 -10.88 16.79
N ASN A 72 3.97 -10.13 16.25
CA ASN A 72 3.83 -8.73 15.86
C ASN A 72 4.22 -8.52 14.38
N PRO A 73 3.40 -9.01 13.44
CA PRO A 73 3.69 -8.96 12.02
C PRO A 73 3.65 -7.52 11.50
N CYS A 74 4.58 -7.18 10.61
CA CYS A 74 4.54 -5.91 9.89
C CYS A 74 3.44 -6.00 8.83
N ARG A 75 2.36 -5.25 9.00
CA ARG A 75 1.15 -5.35 8.17
C ARG A 75 0.79 -4.02 7.54
N GLY A 76 0.18 -4.10 6.37
CA GLY A 76 -0.22 -2.96 5.57
C GLY A 76 -1.31 -3.28 4.57
N GLU A 77 -1.67 -2.26 3.80
CA GLU A 77 -2.60 -2.37 2.68
C GLU A 77 -1.97 -1.79 1.42
N TYR A 78 -1.98 -2.61 0.37
CA TYR A 78 -1.64 -2.29 -1.00
C TYR A 78 -2.83 -1.65 -1.69
N THR A 79 -2.57 -0.43 -2.16
CA THR A 79 -3.56 0.37 -2.88
C THR A 79 -3.38 0.20 -4.38
N ALA A 80 -4.48 0.39 -5.12
CA ALA A 80 -4.46 0.46 -6.58
C ALA A 80 -3.67 1.65 -7.15
N ALA A 81 -3.05 2.48 -6.30
CA ALA A 81 -2.11 3.53 -6.69
C ALA A 81 -0.64 3.07 -6.69
N GLY A 82 -0.36 1.79 -6.46
CA GLY A 82 1.01 1.27 -6.38
C GLY A 82 1.70 1.64 -5.07
N ARG A 83 0.94 1.97 -4.02
CA ARG A 83 1.48 2.41 -2.74
C ARG A 83 1.01 1.50 -1.62
N PHE A 84 1.89 1.27 -0.66
CA PHE A 84 1.54 0.60 0.58
C PHE A 84 2.42 1.07 1.72
N ASN A 85 1.85 1.00 2.91
CA ASN A 85 2.58 1.25 4.14
C ASN A 85 2.45 0.03 5.01
N VAL A 86 3.55 -0.42 5.59
CA VAL A 86 3.57 -1.52 6.56
C VAL A 86 4.09 -1.02 7.89
N GLN A 87 3.54 -1.57 8.97
CA GLN A 87 3.91 -1.17 10.32
C GLN A 87 3.78 -2.36 11.27
N ARG A 88 4.79 -2.54 12.13
CA ARG A 88 4.68 -3.39 13.32
C ARG A 88 4.08 -2.57 14.48
N GLN A 89 3.35 -3.24 15.37
CA GLN A 89 2.76 -2.57 16.53
C GLN A 89 3.83 -1.83 17.33
N PHE A 90 3.56 -0.56 17.66
CA PHE A 90 4.44 0.37 18.38
C PHE A 90 5.75 0.77 17.64
N GLU A 91 5.95 0.34 16.41
CA GLU A 91 7.09 0.76 15.59
C GLU A 91 6.70 1.90 14.63
N ARG A 92 7.71 2.50 13.99
CA ARG A 92 7.47 3.50 12.94
C ARG A 92 7.05 2.81 11.64
N ILE A 93 6.39 3.57 10.79
CA ILE A 93 5.89 3.10 9.51
C ILE A 93 7.03 2.94 8.49
N VAL A 94 6.90 1.94 7.63
CA VAL A 94 7.72 1.79 6.43
C VAL A 94 6.81 1.99 5.22
N SER A 95 7.20 2.90 4.34
CA SER A 95 6.44 3.27 3.15
C SER A 95 7.07 2.68 1.90
N TYR A 96 6.23 2.24 0.98
CA TYR A 96 6.62 1.70 -0.31
C TYR A 96 5.85 2.38 -1.44
N ILE A 97 6.58 2.77 -2.48
CA ILE A 97 6.03 3.30 -3.73
C ILE A 97 6.55 2.44 -4.86
N VAL A 98 5.66 1.70 -5.52
CA VAL A 98 5.98 0.86 -6.68
C VAL A 98 6.14 1.75 -7.90
N HIS A 99 7.21 1.51 -8.67
CA HIS A 99 7.55 2.28 -9.87
C HIS A 99 7.62 1.35 -11.07
N GLU A 100 7.22 1.86 -12.24
CA GLU A 100 7.31 1.12 -13.50
C GLU A 100 8.75 0.70 -13.75
N ALA A 101 8.98 -0.61 -13.76
CA ALA A 101 10.28 -1.19 -14.04
C ALA A 101 10.37 -1.57 -15.52
N ASP A 102 11.59 -1.60 -16.05
CA ASP A 102 11.82 -2.16 -17.39
C ASP A 102 11.39 -3.64 -17.39
N PRO A 103 10.37 -4.04 -18.18
CA PRO A 103 9.87 -5.41 -18.21
C PRO A 103 10.92 -6.41 -18.71
N ILE A 104 11.98 -5.95 -19.39
CA ILE A 104 13.11 -6.78 -19.79
C ILE A 104 14.03 -7.07 -18.60
N ALA A 105 14.19 -6.10 -17.69
CA ALA A 105 15.05 -6.23 -16.52
C ALA A 105 14.41 -7.06 -15.40
N ILE A 106 13.07 -7.06 -15.30
CA ILE A 106 12.34 -7.73 -14.23
C ILE A 106 11.22 -8.60 -14.79
N ARG A 107 11.56 -9.86 -15.07
CA ARG A 107 10.62 -10.81 -15.65
C ARG A 107 9.49 -11.21 -14.69
N ASP A 108 9.76 -11.27 -13.39
CA ASP A 108 8.85 -11.77 -12.36
C ASP A 108 9.01 -10.95 -11.08
N GLY A 109 8.60 -9.68 -11.06
CA GLY A 109 8.88 -8.80 -9.93
C GLY A 109 8.43 -7.35 -10.11
N PHE A 110 8.94 -6.46 -9.26
CA PHE A 110 8.72 -5.02 -9.36
C PHE A 110 9.87 -4.25 -8.69
N GLU A 111 9.95 -2.94 -8.97
CA GLU A 111 10.79 -2.01 -8.22
C GLU A 111 9.93 -1.15 -7.32
N ALA A 112 10.45 -0.86 -6.13
CA ALA A 112 9.82 0.10 -5.24
C ALA A 112 10.84 0.94 -4.49
N ASN A 113 10.53 2.22 -4.34
CA ASN A 113 11.19 3.05 -3.36
C ASN A 113 10.66 2.70 -1.97
N ARG A 114 11.54 2.22 -1.09
CA ARG A 114 11.26 1.93 0.32
C ARG A 114 11.78 3.09 1.16
N PHE A 115 10.92 3.66 1.99
CA PHE A 115 11.29 4.65 3.00
C PHE A 115 10.99 4.12 4.39
N ASP A 116 12.02 4.03 5.22
CA ASP A 116 11.91 3.63 6.63
C ASP A 116 11.90 4.87 7.52
N ALA A 117 10.77 5.15 8.18
CA ALA A 117 10.65 6.35 9.00
C ALA A 117 11.42 6.28 10.33
N ALA A 118 11.82 5.08 10.80
CA ALA A 118 12.65 4.93 11.99
C ALA A 118 14.09 5.38 11.71
N THR A 119 14.65 4.94 10.59
CA THR A 119 16.04 5.23 10.20
C THR A 119 16.17 6.46 9.29
N ARG A 120 15.06 6.92 8.71
CA ARG A 120 14.98 7.98 7.68
C ARG A 120 15.80 7.67 6.44
N VAL A 121 15.95 6.38 6.12
CA VAL A 121 16.65 5.91 4.93
C VAL A 121 15.63 5.60 3.85
N ALA A 122 15.90 6.10 2.64
CA ALA A 122 15.21 5.71 1.41
C ALA A 122 16.14 4.81 0.59
N ALA A 123 15.59 3.76 -0.01
CA ALA A 123 16.31 2.87 -0.92
C ALA A 123 15.39 2.40 -2.04
N ASP A 124 15.89 2.39 -3.27
CA ASP A 124 15.23 1.74 -4.39
C ASP A 124 15.56 0.25 -4.36
N LEU A 125 14.52 -0.58 -4.27
CA LEU A 125 14.64 -2.01 -4.09
C LEU A 125 13.99 -2.76 -5.24
N GLN A 126 14.72 -3.75 -5.74
CA GLN A 126 14.25 -4.68 -6.75
C GLN A 126 13.70 -5.94 -6.06
N PHE A 127 12.40 -6.15 -6.18
CA PHE A 127 11.69 -7.30 -5.64
C PHE A 127 11.53 -8.38 -6.71
N VAL A 128 11.98 -9.59 -6.41
CA VAL A 128 11.84 -10.76 -7.30
C VAL A 128 10.86 -11.74 -6.68
N PHE A 129 9.89 -12.19 -7.47
CA PHE A 129 8.88 -13.15 -7.06
C PHE A 129 9.49 -14.56 -6.87
N LYS A 130 9.04 -15.23 -5.82
CA LYS A 130 9.32 -16.61 -5.47
C LYS A 130 7.99 -17.31 -5.19
N PRO A 131 7.57 -18.27 -6.03
CA PRO A 131 6.37 -19.04 -5.77
C PRO A 131 6.52 -19.86 -4.48
N ASP A 132 5.40 -20.12 -3.83
CA ASP A 132 5.36 -21.10 -2.75
C ASP A 132 5.70 -22.50 -3.30
N ALA A 133 6.31 -23.34 -2.47
CA ALA A 133 6.50 -24.74 -2.82
C ALA A 133 5.13 -25.44 -2.86
N ASP A 134 4.88 -26.21 -3.92
CA ASP A 134 3.71 -27.08 -4.05
C ASP A 134 3.68 -28.21 -3.01
#